data_AF-A0A520HS43-F1
#
_entry.id   AF-A0A520HS43-F1
#
_cell.length_a   1.000
_cell.length_b   1.000
_cell.length_c   1.000
_cell.angle_alpha   90.00
_cell.angle_beta   90.00
_cell.angle_gamma   90.00
#
_symmetry.space_group_name_H-M   'P 1'
#
loop_
_entity.id
_entity.type
_entity.pdbx_description
1 polymer ?
#
loop_
_entity_poly.entity_id
_entity_poly.type
_entity_poly.pdbx_seq_one_letter_code
_entity_poly.pdbx_strand_id
1 'polypeptide(L)'
;MSIDLPTPGSIAAGIDIQARIAAFDTDGTLLARAAELWAIIEPDAWEVSDTYWEQWVLENPGERHWIEHERDKRRELGNVYLRHRFCDLSGRTWVESMERSVAAGYKAGVSTMALLSMTCASDRAALTILMRRVPFDDPRLTGYVDTLMKVFGMEAELTVELYAGFAAHTANNERARLAGEFRESIGSTVEVANHESGELRSQSGKASMLARGMLGKTSEVAAAAEQSAVAMREAAQTAAGLIRAIEDARTEVEAAAEIATRASAQAGEAVGMS
;
A
#
# COMPACT_ATOMS: atom_id res chain seq x y z
N MET A 1 -17.78 3.76 5.28
CA MET A 1 -17.17 3.01 4.15
C MET A 1 -17.98 1.73 3.99
N SER A 2 -18.60 1.50 2.84
CA SER A 2 -19.40 0.27 2.63
C SER A 2 -18.43 -0.90 2.48
N ILE A 3 -18.53 -1.90 3.35
CA ILE A 3 -17.78 -3.15 3.20
C ILE A 3 -18.28 -3.83 1.93
N ASP A 4 -17.36 -4.14 1.03
CA ASP A 4 -17.64 -4.93 -0.18
C ASP A 4 -17.78 -6.40 0.24
N LEU A 5 -18.98 -6.95 0.00
CA LEU A 5 -19.32 -8.31 0.34
C LEU A 5 -19.43 -9.14 -0.94
N PRO A 6 -19.09 -10.43 -0.89
CA PRO A 6 -19.24 -11.29 -2.05
C PRO A 6 -20.72 -11.43 -2.43
N THR A 7 -20.97 -11.94 -3.64
CA THR A 7 -22.33 -12.20 -4.12
C THR A 7 -23.10 -13.07 -3.11
N PRO A 8 -24.33 -12.70 -2.71
CA PRO A 8 -25.11 -13.49 -1.76
C PRO A 8 -25.25 -14.94 -2.21
N GLY A 9 -25.01 -15.89 -1.29
CA GLY A 9 -25.09 -17.33 -1.57
C GLY A 9 -23.77 -17.94 -2.05
N SER A 10 -22.76 -17.12 -2.38
CA SER A 10 -21.51 -17.63 -2.95
C SER A 10 -20.65 -18.36 -1.93
N ILE A 11 -20.66 -17.94 -0.65
CA ILE A 11 -19.94 -18.65 0.41
C ILE A 11 -20.71 -19.92 0.78
N ALA A 12 -22.04 -19.84 0.96
CA ALA A 12 -22.88 -21.00 1.25
C ALA A 12 -22.80 -22.07 0.17
N ALA A 13 -22.67 -21.70 -1.10
CA ALA A 13 -22.51 -22.64 -2.20
C ALA A 13 -21.23 -23.49 -2.10
N GLY A 14 -20.20 -23.01 -1.40
CA GLY A 14 -18.97 -23.74 -1.14
C GLY A 14 -19.03 -24.68 0.06
N ILE A 15 -20.08 -24.61 0.87
CA ILE A 15 -20.22 -25.40 2.10
C ILE A 15 -20.77 -26.79 1.76
N ASP A 16 -19.99 -27.82 2.09
CA ASP A 16 -20.45 -29.20 2.07
C ASP A 16 -21.24 -29.50 3.35
N ILE A 17 -22.56 -29.33 3.27
CA ILE A 17 -23.47 -29.61 4.39
C ILE A 17 -23.61 -31.11 4.66
N GLN A 18 -23.44 -31.96 3.64
CA GLN A 18 -23.59 -33.41 3.78
C GLN A 18 -22.41 -34.00 4.55
N ALA A 19 -21.19 -33.52 4.29
CA ALA A 19 -20.01 -33.90 5.08
C ALA A 19 -20.16 -33.55 6.56
N ARG A 20 -20.76 -32.39 6.88
CA ARG A 20 -21.05 -31.97 8.25
C ARG A 20 -22.09 -32.87 8.90
N ILE A 21 -23.22 -33.12 8.23
CA ILE A 21 -24.23 -34.07 8.75
C ILE A 21 -23.58 -35.43 9.03
N ALA A 22 -22.78 -35.97 8.11
CA ALA A 22 -22.10 -37.25 8.32
C ALA A 22 -21.14 -37.25 9.52
N ALA A 23 -20.54 -36.10 9.86
CA ALA A 23 -19.65 -35.96 11.02
C ALA A 23 -20.41 -35.92 12.36
N PHE A 24 -21.62 -35.35 12.39
CA PHE A 24 -22.42 -35.18 13.61
C PHE A 24 -23.52 -36.25 13.78
N ASP A 25 -23.96 -36.90 12.71
CA ASP A 25 -25.09 -37.85 12.67
C ASP A 25 -24.63 -39.30 12.46
N THR A 26 -23.87 -39.83 13.42
CA THR A 26 -23.32 -41.20 13.33
C THR A 26 -24.37 -42.30 13.35
N ASP A 27 -25.58 -42.03 13.86
CA ASP A 27 -26.70 -42.97 13.93
C ASP A 27 -27.78 -42.75 12.87
N GLY A 28 -27.66 -41.71 12.03
CA GLY A 28 -28.59 -41.40 10.94
C GLY A 28 -29.95 -40.89 11.42
N THR A 29 -30.05 -40.40 12.67
CA THR A 29 -31.33 -39.98 13.27
C THR A 29 -31.52 -38.47 13.33
N LEU A 30 -30.47 -37.69 13.06
CA LEU A 30 -30.45 -36.23 13.27
C LEU A 30 -31.59 -35.52 12.54
N LEU A 31 -31.78 -35.78 11.24
CA LEU A 31 -32.78 -35.08 10.44
C LEU A 31 -34.21 -35.33 10.94
N ALA A 32 -34.54 -36.58 11.24
CA ALA A 32 -35.86 -36.96 11.74
C ALA A 32 -36.11 -36.37 13.13
N ARG A 33 -35.15 -36.52 14.05
CA ARG A 33 -35.27 -35.98 15.41
C ARG A 33 -35.30 -34.46 15.45
N ALA A 34 -34.58 -33.77 14.56
CA ALA A 34 -34.63 -32.32 14.47
C ALA A 34 -36.04 -31.83 14.08
N ALA A 35 -36.70 -32.51 13.13
CA ALA A 35 -38.07 -32.19 12.76
C ALA A 35 -39.07 -32.47 13.90
N GLU A 36 -38.91 -33.57 14.64
CA GLU A 36 -39.70 -33.86 15.84
C GLU A 36 -39.49 -32.80 16.94
N LEU A 37 -38.24 -32.41 17.17
CA LEU A 37 -37.86 -31.36 18.11
C LEU A 37 -38.47 -30.02 17.73
N TRP A 38 -38.50 -29.66 16.44
CA TRP A 38 -39.19 -28.44 15.97
C TRP A 38 -40.66 -28.43 16.38
N ALA A 39 -41.39 -29.52 16.14
CA ALA A 39 -42.82 -29.59 16.49
C ALA A 39 -43.07 -29.38 17.99
N ILE A 40 -42.10 -29.72 18.84
CA ILE A 40 -42.17 -29.49 20.30
C ILE A 40 -41.93 -28.02 20.61
N ILE A 41 -40.88 -27.40 20.07
CA ILE A 41 -40.45 -26.05 20.45
C ILE A 41 -41.14 -24.92 19.67
N GLU A 42 -41.70 -25.21 18.48
CA GLU A 42 -42.31 -24.24 17.56
C GLU A 42 -43.27 -23.26 18.25
N PRO A 43 -44.18 -23.67 19.16
CA PRO A 43 -45.14 -22.74 19.75
C PRO A 43 -44.49 -21.66 20.63
N ASP A 44 -43.27 -21.91 21.13
CA ASP A 44 -42.48 -20.97 21.95
C ASP A 44 -41.22 -20.49 21.22
N ALA A 45 -41.05 -20.74 19.92
CA ALA A 45 -39.83 -20.42 19.16
C ALA A 45 -39.48 -18.92 19.12
N TRP A 46 -40.46 -18.06 19.38
CA TRP A 46 -40.24 -16.62 19.53
C TRP A 46 -39.36 -16.29 20.75
N GLU A 47 -39.39 -17.10 21.83
CA GLU A 47 -38.52 -16.93 23.01
C GLU A 47 -37.05 -17.14 22.63
N VAL A 48 -36.77 -18.10 21.74
CA VAL A 48 -35.42 -18.38 21.22
C VAL A 48 -34.90 -17.17 20.45
N SER A 49 -35.74 -16.61 19.57
CA SER A 49 -35.40 -15.45 18.75
C SER A 49 -35.20 -14.19 19.61
N ASP A 50 -36.04 -13.96 20.62
CA ASP A 50 -35.87 -12.82 21.54
C ASP A 50 -34.58 -12.95 22.35
N THR A 51 -34.31 -14.14 22.91
CA THR A 51 -33.11 -14.39 23.71
C THR A 51 -31.82 -14.13 22.92
N TYR A 52 -31.80 -14.49 21.63
CA TYR A 52 -30.69 -14.18 20.72
C TYR A 52 -30.39 -12.67 20.69
N TRP A 53 -31.42 -11.84 20.55
CA TRP A 53 -31.27 -10.38 20.48
C TRP A 53 -31.03 -9.74 21.85
N GLU A 54 -31.60 -10.28 22.92
CA GLU A 54 -31.35 -9.84 24.29
C GLU A 54 -29.88 -10.05 24.68
N GLN A 55 -29.28 -11.16 24.23
CA GLN A 55 -27.85 -11.41 24.46
C GLN A 55 -26.97 -10.31 23.84
N TRP A 56 -27.28 -9.84 22.63
CA TRP A 56 -26.56 -8.72 22.01
C TRP A 56 -26.64 -7.45 22.85
N VAL A 57 -27.83 -7.10 23.31
CA VAL A 57 -28.05 -5.90 24.13
C VAL A 57 -27.32 -5.99 25.47
N LEU A 58 -27.29 -7.18 26.07
CA LEU A 58 -26.58 -7.44 27.31
C LEU A 58 -25.06 -7.24 27.15
N GLU A 59 -24.48 -7.75 26.06
CA GLU A 59 -23.04 -7.66 25.80
C GLU A 59 -22.60 -6.28 25.29
N ASN A 60 -23.52 -5.51 24.70
CA ASN A 60 -23.23 -4.24 24.03
C ASN A 60 -24.18 -3.13 24.54
N PRO A 61 -24.12 -2.77 25.84
CA PRO A 61 -25.04 -1.83 26.45
C PRO A 61 -24.90 -0.43 25.82
N GLY A 62 -26.01 0.11 25.32
CA GLY A 62 -26.05 1.44 24.71
C GLY A 62 -25.70 1.47 23.22
N GLU A 63 -25.30 0.33 22.62
CA GLU A 63 -25.16 0.23 21.17
C GLU A 63 -26.52 0.11 20.48
N ARG A 64 -26.64 0.70 19.29
CA ARG A 64 -27.85 0.52 18.47
C ARG A 64 -27.90 -0.92 17.99
N HIS A 65 -29.11 -1.48 17.91
CA HIS A 65 -29.30 -2.75 17.20
C HIS A 65 -28.82 -2.58 15.75
N TRP A 66 -27.98 -3.51 15.32
CA TRP A 66 -27.47 -3.56 13.95
C TRP A 66 -28.50 -4.10 12.93
N ILE A 67 -29.65 -4.56 13.41
CA ILE A 67 -30.83 -4.85 12.59
C ILE A 67 -31.93 -3.83 12.90
N GLU A 68 -32.37 -3.10 11.88
CA GLU A 68 -33.38 -2.02 11.99
C GLU A 68 -34.83 -2.52 12.02
N HIS A 69 -35.06 -3.84 12.02
CA HIS A 69 -36.40 -4.40 12.10
C HIS A 69 -37.02 -4.24 13.49
N GLU A 70 -38.30 -3.90 13.55
CA GLU A 70 -39.10 -3.93 14.77
C GLU A 70 -39.15 -5.34 15.37
N ARG A 71 -39.41 -5.45 16.67
CA ARG A 71 -39.35 -6.71 17.43
C ARG A 71 -40.21 -7.82 16.79
N ASP A 72 -41.44 -7.52 16.38
CA ASP A 72 -42.34 -8.51 15.79
C ASP A 72 -41.82 -9.03 14.45
N LYS A 73 -41.22 -8.17 13.63
CA LYS A 73 -40.59 -8.59 12.39
C LYS A 73 -39.33 -9.43 12.64
N ARG A 74 -38.55 -9.13 13.68
CA ARG A 74 -37.40 -9.96 14.07
C ARG A 74 -37.85 -11.35 14.54
N ARG A 75 -38.95 -11.45 15.28
CA ARG A 75 -39.54 -12.74 15.70
C ARG A 75 -40.04 -13.54 14.50
N GLU A 76 -40.74 -12.91 13.55
CA GLU A 76 -41.19 -13.56 12.32
C GLU A 76 -40.00 -14.15 11.54
N LEU A 77 -38.97 -13.35 11.29
CA LEU A 77 -37.76 -13.78 10.59
C LEU A 77 -36.99 -14.87 11.37
N GLY A 78 -36.89 -14.72 12.70
CA GLY A 78 -36.27 -15.71 13.57
C GLY A 78 -37.01 -17.05 13.56
N ASN A 79 -38.33 -17.05 13.57
CA ASN A 79 -39.12 -18.28 13.45
C ASN A 79 -38.93 -18.97 12.09
N VAL A 80 -38.87 -18.22 11.00
CA VAL A 80 -38.57 -18.78 9.67
C VAL A 80 -37.16 -19.38 9.65
N TYR A 81 -36.18 -18.69 10.22
CA TYR A 81 -34.82 -19.20 10.35
C TYR A 81 -34.77 -20.51 11.16
N LEU A 82 -35.39 -20.54 12.35
CA LEU A 82 -35.43 -21.71 13.20
C LEU A 82 -36.16 -22.87 12.52
N ARG A 83 -37.25 -22.61 11.78
CA ARG A 83 -37.92 -23.65 11.00
C ARG A 83 -36.97 -24.28 9.96
N HIS A 84 -36.21 -23.49 9.21
CA HIS A 84 -35.21 -24.03 8.28
C HIS A 84 -34.11 -24.79 9.02
N ARG A 85 -33.64 -24.27 10.16
CA ARG A 85 -32.63 -24.90 11.02
C ARG A 85 -33.02 -26.30 11.46
N PHE A 86 -34.29 -26.57 11.74
CA PHE A 86 -34.71 -27.89 12.22
C PHE A 86 -35.35 -28.78 11.14
N CYS A 87 -36.01 -28.20 10.14
CA CYS A 87 -36.74 -28.96 9.11
C CYS A 87 -36.00 -29.08 7.78
N ASP A 88 -34.94 -28.29 7.55
CA ASP A 88 -34.17 -28.26 6.29
C ASP A 88 -32.65 -28.33 6.54
N LEU A 89 -32.22 -29.10 7.56
CA LEU A 89 -30.81 -29.26 7.95
C LEU A 89 -29.89 -29.71 6.79
N SER A 90 -30.43 -30.51 5.86
CA SER A 90 -29.70 -31.01 4.70
C SER A 90 -29.83 -30.12 3.46
N GLY A 91 -30.68 -29.10 3.52
CA GLY A 91 -30.98 -28.21 2.42
C GLY A 91 -30.10 -26.97 2.40
N ARG A 92 -30.06 -26.34 1.23
CA ARG A 92 -29.31 -25.09 1.02
C ARG A 92 -29.98 -23.90 1.69
N THR A 93 -31.29 -23.93 1.89
CA THR A 93 -32.05 -22.80 2.43
C THR A 93 -31.57 -22.38 3.80
N TRP A 94 -31.23 -23.35 4.66
CA TRP A 94 -30.70 -23.07 5.99
C TRP A 94 -29.34 -22.39 5.91
N VAL A 95 -28.39 -22.97 5.16
CA VAL A 95 -27.02 -22.42 5.01
C VAL A 95 -27.03 -21.04 4.36
N GLU A 96 -27.86 -20.82 3.33
CA GLU A 96 -28.04 -19.50 2.71
C GLU A 96 -28.66 -18.49 3.68
N SER A 97 -29.55 -18.94 4.57
CA SER A 97 -30.10 -18.07 5.61
C SER A 97 -29.07 -17.72 6.67
N MET A 98 -28.20 -18.67 7.03
CA MET A 98 -27.05 -18.41 7.89
C MET A 98 -26.11 -17.40 7.24
N GLU A 99 -25.78 -17.57 5.96
CA GLU A 99 -24.90 -16.64 5.23
C GLU A 99 -25.45 -15.22 5.29
N ARG A 100 -26.75 -15.02 5.04
CA ARG A 100 -27.38 -13.68 5.14
C ARG A 100 -27.26 -13.08 6.54
N SER A 101 -27.52 -13.87 7.58
CA SER A 101 -27.42 -13.41 8.97
C SER A 101 -25.98 -13.06 9.36
N VAL A 102 -25.01 -13.91 9.00
CA VAL A 102 -23.59 -13.69 9.26
C VAL A 102 -23.06 -12.50 8.45
N ALA A 103 -23.48 -12.35 7.19
CA ALA A 103 -23.13 -11.20 6.34
C ALA A 103 -23.60 -9.89 6.96
N ALA A 104 -24.82 -9.85 7.48
CA ALA A 104 -25.37 -8.67 8.14
C ALA A 104 -24.60 -8.33 9.43
N GLY A 105 -24.27 -9.33 10.25
CA GLY A 105 -23.44 -9.15 11.45
C GLY A 105 -22.03 -8.67 11.12
N TYR A 106 -21.39 -9.31 10.14
CA TYR A 106 -20.06 -8.94 9.64
C TYR A 106 -20.03 -7.50 9.13
N LYS A 107 -21.02 -7.10 8.32
CA LYS A 107 -21.15 -5.73 7.80
C LYS A 107 -21.32 -4.70 8.92
N ALA A 108 -21.99 -5.08 10.00
CA ALA A 108 -22.19 -4.25 11.17
C ALA A 108 -20.99 -4.22 12.14
N GLY A 109 -19.92 -4.97 11.85
CA GLY A 109 -18.75 -5.05 12.72
C GLY A 109 -18.94 -5.94 13.95
N VAL A 110 -19.99 -6.76 13.97
CA VAL A 110 -20.23 -7.74 15.04
C VAL A 110 -19.17 -8.83 14.94
N SER A 111 -18.44 -9.06 16.03
CA SER A 111 -17.40 -10.10 16.04
C SER A 111 -17.98 -11.51 15.92
N THR A 112 -17.19 -12.46 15.39
CA THR A 112 -17.58 -13.88 15.35
C THR A 112 -17.93 -14.40 16.74
N MET A 113 -17.18 -14.00 17.78
CA MET A 113 -17.42 -14.44 19.15
C MET A 113 -18.77 -13.93 19.69
N ALA A 114 -19.16 -12.70 19.36
CA ALA A 114 -20.47 -12.17 19.73
C ALA A 114 -21.61 -12.95 19.05
N LEU A 115 -21.49 -13.26 17.75
CA LEU A 115 -22.48 -14.09 17.05
C LEU A 115 -22.61 -15.49 17.68
N LEU A 116 -21.49 -16.11 18.04
CA LEU A 116 -21.48 -17.41 18.73
C LEU A 116 -22.12 -17.33 20.13
N SER A 117 -21.87 -16.25 20.87
CA SER A 117 -22.47 -16.03 22.19
C SER A 117 -24.00 -15.87 22.10
N MET A 118 -24.48 -15.07 21.14
CA MET A 118 -25.90 -14.91 20.85
C MET A 118 -26.56 -16.24 20.47
N THR A 119 -25.89 -17.03 19.62
CA THR A 119 -26.36 -18.37 19.21
C THR A 119 -26.47 -19.29 20.44
N CYS A 120 -25.43 -19.36 21.27
CA CYS A 120 -25.43 -20.13 22.51
C CYS A 120 -26.57 -19.72 23.47
N ALA A 121 -26.83 -18.43 23.63
CA ALA A 121 -27.93 -17.93 24.44
C ALA A 121 -29.30 -18.39 23.88
N SER A 122 -29.48 -18.34 22.57
CA SER A 122 -30.71 -18.81 21.91
C SER A 122 -30.92 -20.32 22.05
N ASP A 123 -29.87 -21.13 21.92
CA ASP A 123 -29.96 -22.59 22.12
C ASP A 123 -30.22 -22.98 23.57
N ARG A 124 -29.70 -22.21 24.53
CA ARG A 124 -30.07 -22.39 25.94
C ARG A 124 -31.57 -22.11 26.16
N ALA A 125 -32.15 -21.13 25.46
CA ALA A 125 -33.59 -20.91 25.50
C ALA A 125 -34.36 -22.09 24.86
N ALA A 126 -33.90 -22.60 23.72
CA ALA A 126 -34.48 -23.79 23.08
C ALA A 126 -34.44 -25.02 24.00
N LEU A 127 -33.32 -25.23 24.71
CA LEU A 127 -33.19 -26.28 25.72
C LEU A 127 -34.19 -26.08 26.87
N THR A 128 -34.37 -24.85 27.34
CA THR A 128 -35.33 -24.53 28.41
C THR A 128 -36.76 -24.84 27.98
N ILE A 129 -37.13 -24.51 26.74
CA ILE A 129 -38.44 -24.84 26.16
C ILE A 129 -38.62 -26.35 26.07
N LEU A 130 -37.59 -27.07 25.58
CA LEU A 130 -37.62 -28.53 25.49
C LEU A 130 -37.85 -29.17 26.87
N MET A 131 -37.10 -28.76 27.89
CA MET A 131 -37.24 -29.27 29.27
C MET A 131 -38.61 -28.93 29.88
N ARG A 132 -39.24 -27.83 29.45
CA ARG A 132 -40.57 -27.42 29.91
C ARG A 132 -41.69 -28.24 29.25
N ARG A 133 -41.50 -28.68 28.01
CA ARG A 133 -42.54 -29.32 27.19
C ARG A 133 -42.46 -30.84 27.19
N VAL A 134 -41.30 -31.42 27.44
CA VAL A 134 -41.11 -32.87 27.44
C VAL A 134 -40.93 -33.36 28.89
N PRO A 135 -41.77 -34.31 29.36
CA PRO A 135 -41.62 -34.90 30.68
C PRO A 135 -40.23 -35.52 30.88
N PHE A 136 -39.70 -35.43 32.11
CA PHE A 136 -38.37 -35.95 32.44
C PHE A 136 -38.25 -37.48 32.28
N ASP A 137 -39.37 -38.20 32.38
CA ASP A 137 -39.47 -39.64 32.20
C ASP A 137 -39.76 -40.07 30.75
N ASP A 138 -39.90 -39.13 29.81
CA ASP A 138 -40.04 -39.47 28.38
C ASP A 138 -38.71 -40.06 27.88
N PRO A 139 -38.70 -41.32 27.39
CA PRO A 139 -37.48 -41.97 26.92
C PRO A 139 -36.82 -41.27 25.73
N ARG A 140 -37.53 -40.38 25.03
CA ARG A 140 -37.00 -39.60 23.89
C ARG A 140 -36.25 -38.35 24.31
N LEU A 141 -36.38 -37.90 25.57
CA LEU A 141 -35.80 -36.64 26.05
C LEU A 141 -34.30 -36.54 25.80
N THR A 142 -33.55 -37.59 26.13
CA THR A 142 -32.09 -37.63 25.89
C THR A 142 -31.76 -37.51 24.40
N GLY A 143 -32.56 -38.13 23.53
CA GLY A 143 -32.39 -38.03 22.08
C GLY A 143 -32.64 -36.62 21.56
N TYR A 144 -33.62 -35.90 22.11
CA TYR A 144 -33.88 -34.50 21.76
C TYR A 144 -32.78 -33.55 22.25
N VAL A 145 -32.26 -33.76 23.47
CA VAL A 145 -31.13 -32.98 23.99
C VAL A 145 -29.88 -33.18 23.14
N ASP A 146 -29.55 -34.44 22.81
CA ASP A 146 -28.44 -34.78 21.92
C ASP A 146 -28.59 -34.14 20.54
N THR A 147 -29.80 -34.20 19.97
CA THR A 147 -30.13 -33.56 18.68
C THR A 147 -29.92 -32.05 18.74
N LEU A 148 -30.40 -31.37 19.80
CA LEU A 148 -30.20 -29.93 19.98
C LEU A 148 -28.72 -29.57 20.07
N MET A 149 -27.92 -30.35 20.80
CA MET A 149 -26.47 -30.15 20.91
C MET A 149 -25.75 -30.33 19.57
N LYS A 150 -26.13 -31.33 18.78
CA LYS A 150 -25.58 -31.57 17.43
C LYS A 150 -25.90 -30.43 16.47
N VAL A 151 -27.17 -29.98 16.46
CA VAL A 151 -27.59 -28.84 15.62
C VAL A 151 -26.86 -27.56 16.02
N PHE A 152 -26.73 -27.27 17.32
CA PHE A 152 -25.92 -26.15 17.81
C PHE A 152 -24.45 -26.24 17.37
N GLY A 153 -23.83 -27.43 17.51
CA GLY A 153 -22.44 -27.64 17.10
C GLY A 153 -22.21 -27.39 15.62
N MET A 154 -23.13 -27.85 14.77
CA MET A 154 -23.11 -27.58 13.33
C MET A 154 -23.29 -26.09 13.04
N GLU A 155 -24.26 -25.43 13.67
CA GLU A 155 -24.51 -24.00 13.46
C GLU A 155 -23.33 -23.13 13.88
N ALA A 156 -22.70 -23.46 15.01
CA ALA A 156 -21.51 -22.76 15.48
C ALA A 156 -20.34 -22.89 14.51
N GLU A 157 -20.09 -24.09 13.97
CA GLU A 157 -19.05 -24.33 12.97
C GLU A 157 -19.33 -23.59 11.66
N LEU A 158 -20.56 -23.69 11.14
CA LEU A 158 -20.98 -22.98 9.93
C LEU A 158 -20.86 -21.46 10.09
N THR A 159 -21.21 -20.93 11.26
CA THR A 159 -21.04 -19.51 11.58
C THR A 159 -19.59 -19.07 11.45
N VAL A 160 -18.65 -19.88 11.96
CA VAL A 160 -17.21 -19.59 11.87
C VAL A 160 -16.72 -19.65 10.42
N GLU A 161 -17.11 -20.68 9.66
CA GLU A 161 -16.70 -20.83 8.26
C GLU A 161 -17.23 -19.68 7.39
N LEU A 162 -18.52 -19.34 7.52
CA LEU A 162 -19.13 -18.22 6.79
C LEU A 162 -18.42 -16.91 7.12
N TYR A 163 -18.19 -16.63 8.40
CA TYR A 163 -17.51 -15.41 8.84
C TYR A 163 -16.07 -15.35 8.30
N ALA A 164 -15.33 -16.46 8.33
CA ALA A 164 -14.00 -16.56 7.77
C ALA A 164 -13.99 -16.32 6.26
N GLY A 165 -15.01 -16.80 5.54
CA GLY A 165 -15.19 -16.54 4.11
C GLY A 165 -15.34 -15.04 3.81
N PHE A 166 -16.17 -14.32 4.58
CA PHE A 166 -16.29 -12.86 4.45
C PHE A 166 -14.97 -12.14 4.77
N ALA A 167 -14.31 -12.52 5.86
CA ALA A 167 -13.02 -11.94 6.23
C ALA A 167 -11.95 -12.17 5.16
N ALA A 168 -11.91 -13.36 4.54
CA ALA A 168 -11.00 -13.69 3.47
C ALA A 168 -11.29 -12.86 2.20
N HIS A 169 -12.57 -12.68 1.85
CA HIS A 169 -12.98 -11.83 0.73
C HIS A 169 -12.54 -10.38 0.92
N THR A 170 -12.86 -9.77 2.07
CA THR A 170 -12.46 -8.39 2.37
C THR A 170 -10.94 -8.22 2.38
N ALA A 171 -10.20 -9.17 2.97
CA ALA A 171 -8.74 -9.15 2.96
C ALA A 171 -8.15 -9.27 1.55
N ASN A 172 -8.75 -10.08 0.67
CA ASN A 172 -8.35 -10.18 -0.74
C ASN A 172 -8.57 -8.87 -1.49
N ASN A 173 -9.74 -8.23 -1.33
CA ASN A 173 -10.05 -6.98 -2.01
C ASN A 173 -9.11 -5.86 -1.54
N GLU A 174 -8.83 -5.79 -0.24
CA GLU A 174 -7.90 -4.80 0.30
C GLU A 174 -6.46 -5.02 -0.21
N ARG A 175 -6.00 -6.27 -0.25
CA ARG A 175 -4.70 -6.60 -0.88
C ARG A 175 -4.67 -6.20 -2.36
N ALA A 176 -5.73 -6.46 -3.11
CA ALA A 176 -5.80 -6.10 -4.52
C ALA A 176 -5.79 -4.59 -4.73
N ARG A 177 -6.50 -3.82 -3.88
CA ARG A 177 -6.50 -2.36 -3.87
C ARG A 177 -5.09 -1.80 -3.61
N LEU A 178 -4.45 -2.25 -2.53
CA LEU A 178 -3.09 -1.82 -2.17
C LEU A 178 -2.07 -2.18 -3.27
N ALA A 179 -2.19 -3.35 -3.89
CA ALA A 179 -1.34 -3.74 -5.02
C ALA A 179 -1.59 -2.90 -6.29
N GLY A 180 -2.81 -2.39 -6.47
CA GLY A 180 -3.13 -1.40 -7.51
C GLY A 180 -2.43 -0.06 -7.27
N GLU A 181 -2.62 0.50 -6.07
CA GLU A 181 -2.02 1.78 -5.66
C GLU A 181 -0.49 1.75 -5.69
N PHE A 182 0.11 0.64 -5.27
CA PHE A 182 1.55 0.44 -5.34
C PHE A 182 2.07 0.46 -6.79
N ARG A 183 1.38 -0.21 -7.72
CA ARG A 183 1.77 -0.22 -9.14
C ARG A 183 1.65 1.17 -9.76
N GLU A 184 0.60 1.91 -9.44
CA GLU A 184 0.41 3.28 -9.91
C GLU A 184 1.50 4.22 -9.36
N SER A 185 1.83 4.11 -8.07
CA SER A 185 2.89 4.89 -7.43
C SER A 185 4.28 4.61 -8.04
N ILE A 186 4.61 3.34 -8.34
CA ILE A 186 5.85 2.99 -9.04
C ILE A 186 5.85 3.60 -10.44
N GLY A 187 4.75 3.47 -11.19
CA GLY A 187 4.63 4.03 -12.53
C GLY A 187 4.90 5.54 -12.54
N SER A 188 4.27 6.27 -11.62
CA SER A 188 4.47 7.71 -11.45
C SER A 188 5.93 8.05 -11.10
N THR A 189 6.54 7.34 -10.15
CA THR A 189 7.95 7.57 -9.76
C THR A 189 8.91 7.32 -10.92
N VAL A 190 8.68 6.28 -11.72
CA VAL A 190 9.51 5.96 -12.90
C VAL A 190 9.38 7.04 -13.97
N GLU A 191 8.16 7.53 -14.23
CA GLU A 191 7.93 8.64 -15.17
C GLU A 191 8.66 9.92 -14.74
N VAL A 192 8.58 10.27 -13.45
CA VAL A 192 9.32 11.42 -12.90
C VAL A 192 10.83 11.22 -13.05
N ALA A 193 11.37 10.05 -12.69
CA ALA A 193 12.79 9.76 -12.81
C ALA A 193 13.29 9.80 -14.27
N ASN A 194 12.46 9.34 -15.22
CA ASN A 194 12.76 9.43 -16.65
C ASN A 194 12.78 10.90 -17.13
N HIS A 195 11.82 11.71 -16.67
CA HIS A 195 11.79 13.13 -16.98
C HIS A 195 13.05 13.85 -16.47
N GLU A 196 13.38 13.68 -15.18
CA GLU A 196 14.57 14.26 -14.56
C GLU A 196 15.87 13.79 -15.23
N SER A 197 15.95 12.51 -15.60
CA SER A 197 17.09 11.97 -16.35
C SER A 197 17.23 12.62 -17.73
N GLY A 198 16.12 12.92 -18.40
CA GLY A 198 16.09 13.65 -19.66
C GLY A 198 16.63 15.08 -19.51
N GLU A 199 16.19 15.79 -18.48
CA GLU A 199 16.68 17.14 -18.17
C GLU A 199 18.18 17.14 -17.83
N LEU A 200 18.63 16.19 -17.01
CA LEU A 200 20.04 16.06 -16.62
C LEU A 200 20.93 15.79 -17.84
N ARG A 201 20.50 14.94 -18.79
CA ARG A 201 21.21 14.70 -20.05
C ARG A 201 21.30 15.96 -20.90
N SER A 202 20.20 16.72 -21.00
CA SER A 202 20.17 18.00 -21.72
C SER A 202 21.15 19.01 -21.11
N GLN A 203 21.15 19.13 -19.78
CA GLN A 203 22.05 20.03 -19.06
C GLN A 203 23.52 19.61 -19.19
N SER A 204 23.81 18.32 -19.10
CA SER A 204 25.15 17.77 -19.33
C SER A 204 25.65 18.07 -20.74
N GLY A 205 24.76 17.96 -21.74
CA GLY A 205 25.06 18.33 -23.13
C GLY A 205 25.43 19.81 -23.26
N LYS A 206 24.65 20.71 -22.66
CA LYS A 206 24.95 22.17 -22.64
C LYS A 206 26.28 22.47 -21.97
N ALA A 207 26.54 21.87 -20.80
CA ALA A 207 27.79 22.06 -20.06
C ALA A 207 29.00 21.59 -20.89
N SER A 208 28.89 20.45 -21.58
CA SER A 208 29.96 19.95 -22.46
C SER A 208 30.24 20.90 -23.63
N MET A 209 29.19 21.46 -24.26
CA MET A 209 29.35 22.45 -25.32
C MET A 209 30.04 23.72 -24.82
N LEU A 210 29.62 24.25 -23.66
CA LEU A 210 30.24 25.42 -23.05
C LEU A 210 31.72 25.19 -22.72
N ALA A 211 32.06 24.03 -22.15
CA ALA A 211 33.44 23.67 -21.85
C ALA A 211 34.31 23.60 -23.13
N ARG A 212 33.80 23.01 -24.21
CA ARG A 212 34.51 22.99 -25.51
C ARG A 212 34.67 24.40 -26.11
N GLY A 213 33.64 25.23 -26.00
CA GLY A 213 33.69 26.63 -26.43
C GLY A 213 34.75 27.43 -25.65
N MET A 214 34.79 27.26 -24.33
CA MET A 214 35.82 27.85 -23.46
C MET A 214 37.21 27.38 -23.86
N LEU A 215 37.42 26.06 -24.04
CA LEU A 215 38.71 25.52 -24.49
C LEU A 215 39.15 26.12 -25.83
N GLY A 216 38.23 26.23 -26.80
CA GLY A 216 38.52 26.87 -28.09
C GLY A 216 38.97 28.32 -27.94
N LYS A 217 38.27 29.11 -27.10
CA LYS A 217 38.65 30.50 -26.83
C LYS A 217 39.97 30.62 -26.05
N THR A 218 40.22 29.74 -25.09
CA THR A 218 41.51 29.71 -24.39
C THR A 218 42.64 29.35 -25.36
N SER A 219 42.43 28.42 -26.29
CA SER A 219 43.41 28.09 -27.35
C SER A 219 43.66 29.28 -28.29
N GLU A 220 42.62 30.02 -28.70
CA GLU A 220 42.79 31.25 -29.48
C GLU A 220 43.63 32.29 -28.72
N VAL A 221 43.32 32.52 -27.43
CA VAL A 221 44.07 33.46 -26.58
C VAL A 221 45.52 33.02 -26.40
N ALA A 222 45.75 31.72 -26.17
CA ALA A 222 47.09 31.16 -26.06
C ALA A 222 47.90 31.36 -27.35
N ALA A 223 47.31 31.09 -28.51
CA ALA A 223 47.94 31.32 -29.80
C ALA A 223 48.27 32.82 -30.01
N ALA A 224 47.35 33.72 -29.66
CA ALA A 224 47.58 35.16 -29.73
C ALA A 224 48.69 35.63 -28.76
N ALA A 225 48.75 35.06 -27.56
CA ALA A 225 49.80 35.33 -26.60
C ALA A 225 51.17 34.83 -27.11
N GLU A 226 51.22 33.66 -27.75
CA GLU A 226 52.44 33.12 -28.34
C GLU A 226 52.94 33.96 -29.52
N GLN A 227 52.03 34.41 -30.40
CA GLN A 227 52.35 35.38 -31.45
C GLN A 227 52.90 36.69 -30.87
N SER A 228 52.27 37.20 -29.81
CA SER A 228 52.72 38.41 -29.11
C SER A 228 54.11 38.22 -28.50
N ALA A 229 54.39 37.06 -27.90
CA ALA A 229 55.69 36.74 -27.31
C ALA A 229 56.79 36.65 -28.37
N VAL A 230 56.50 36.07 -29.54
CA VAL A 230 57.43 36.02 -30.69
C VAL A 230 57.72 37.45 -31.18
N ALA A 231 56.69 38.25 -31.43
CA ALA A 231 56.86 39.64 -31.86
C ALA A 231 57.66 40.47 -30.85
N MET A 232 57.43 40.27 -29.54
CA MET A 232 58.22 40.92 -28.49
C MET A 232 59.70 40.50 -28.52
N ARG A 233 60.01 39.21 -28.77
CA ARG A 233 61.40 38.74 -28.93
C ARG A 233 62.07 39.37 -30.15
N GLU A 234 61.38 39.45 -31.28
CA GLU A 234 61.91 40.10 -32.49
C GLU A 234 62.18 41.60 -32.25
N ALA A 235 61.25 42.29 -31.60
CA ALA A 235 61.42 43.70 -31.24
C ALA A 235 62.61 43.92 -30.29
N ALA A 236 62.77 43.06 -29.27
CA ALA A 236 63.90 43.13 -28.35
C ALA A 236 65.25 42.89 -29.07
N GLN A 237 65.30 41.93 -30.00
CA GLN A 237 66.49 41.64 -30.78
C GLN A 237 66.84 42.80 -31.73
N THR A 238 65.84 43.43 -32.33
CA THR A 238 66.00 44.64 -33.16
C THR A 238 66.52 45.81 -32.31
N ALA A 239 65.94 46.04 -31.13
CA ALA A 239 66.37 47.08 -30.21
C ALA A 239 67.82 46.85 -29.72
N ALA A 240 68.20 45.61 -29.41
CA ALA A 240 69.58 45.28 -29.04
C ALA A 240 70.56 45.56 -30.20
N GLY A 241 70.17 45.25 -31.44
CA GLY A 241 70.94 45.61 -32.63
C GLY A 241 71.11 47.12 -32.79
N LEU A 242 70.04 47.89 -32.61
CA LEU A 242 70.07 49.36 -32.64
C LEU A 242 70.95 49.96 -31.53
N ILE A 243 70.84 49.46 -30.30
CA ILE A 243 71.69 49.90 -29.18
C ILE A 243 73.16 49.68 -29.51
N ARG A 244 73.51 48.52 -30.08
CA ARG A 244 74.88 48.22 -30.47
C ARG A 244 75.38 49.18 -31.56
N ALA A 245 74.56 49.44 -32.58
CA ALA A 245 74.90 50.40 -33.63
C ALA A 245 75.09 51.84 -33.09
N ILE A 246 74.30 52.24 -32.09
CA ILE A 246 74.45 53.53 -31.41
C ILE A 246 75.75 53.58 -30.61
N GLU A 247 76.09 52.51 -29.88
CA GLU A 247 77.33 52.45 -29.10
C GLU A 247 78.58 52.45 -30.00
N ASP A 248 78.52 51.73 -31.13
CA ASP A 248 79.58 51.75 -32.15
C ASP A 248 79.74 53.17 -32.71
N ALA A 249 78.64 53.85 -33.08
CA ALA A 249 78.67 55.23 -33.56
C ALA A 249 79.18 56.21 -32.50
N ARG A 250 78.82 56.03 -31.21
CA ARG A 250 79.34 56.86 -30.11
C ARG A 250 80.85 56.69 -29.98
N THR A 251 81.34 55.46 -30.05
CA THR A 251 82.78 55.14 -29.99
C THR A 251 83.54 55.79 -31.15
N GLU A 252 82.99 55.77 -32.36
CA GLU A 252 83.57 56.48 -33.52
C GLU A 252 83.61 58.00 -33.33
N VAL A 253 82.54 58.59 -32.78
CA VAL A 253 82.48 60.04 -32.49
C VAL A 253 83.49 60.44 -31.40
N GLU A 254 83.63 59.65 -30.33
CA GLU A 254 84.63 59.87 -29.28
C GLU A 254 86.06 59.82 -29.86
N ALA A 255 86.36 58.83 -30.71
CA ALA A 255 87.65 58.74 -31.40
C ALA A 255 87.89 59.95 -32.32
N ALA A 256 86.88 60.39 -33.07
CA ALA A 256 86.98 61.60 -33.90
C ALA A 256 87.21 62.87 -33.05
N ALA A 257 86.56 62.97 -31.89
CA ALA A 257 86.77 64.07 -30.95
C ALA A 257 88.20 64.09 -30.39
N GLU A 258 88.76 62.94 -29.99
CA GLU A 258 90.16 62.86 -29.55
C GLU A 258 91.15 63.26 -30.66
N ILE A 259 90.89 62.86 -31.91
CA ILE A 259 91.68 63.30 -33.07
C ILE A 259 91.59 64.82 -33.22
N ALA A 260 90.38 65.38 -33.14
CA ALA A 260 90.16 66.83 -33.22
C ALA A 260 90.86 67.58 -32.08
N THR A 261 90.79 67.10 -30.84
CA THR A 261 91.49 67.69 -29.68
C THR A 261 93.01 67.66 -29.87
N ARG A 262 93.58 66.54 -30.33
CA ARG A 262 95.01 66.47 -30.68
C ARG A 262 95.39 67.45 -31.78
N ALA A 263 94.60 67.51 -32.85
CA ALA A 263 94.84 68.43 -33.95
C ALA A 263 94.78 69.90 -33.50
N SER A 264 93.81 70.27 -32.64
CA SER A 264 93.74 71.60 -32.03
C SER A 264 94.92 71.89 -31.10
N ALA A 265 95.38 70.92 -30.30
CA ALA A 265 96.56 71.09 -29.45
C ALA A 265 97.84 71.32 -30.27
N GLN A 266 98.06 70.52 -31.33
CA GLN A 266 99.17 70.71 -32.26
C GLN A 266 99.09 72.07 -32.99
N ALA A 267 97.90 72.50 -33.41
CA ALA A 267 97.71 73.84 -33.97
C ALA A 267 98.01 74.94 -32.94
N GLY A 268 97.63 74.74 -31.67
CA GLY A 268 97.93 75.66 -30.58
C GLY A 268 99.43 75.80 -30.30
N GLU A 269 100.17 74.69 -30.24
CA GLU A 269 101.65 74.74 -30.15
C GLU A 269 102.27 75.46 -31.35
N ALA A 270 101.76 75.24 -32.57
CA ALA A 270 102.25 75.90 -33.76
C ALA A 270 102.07 77.43 -33.72
N VAL A 271 101.01 77.95 -33.10
CA VAL A 271 100.75 79.39 -32.93
C VAL A 271 101.54 79.98 -31.77
N GLY A 272 101.82 79.21 -30.71
CA GLY A 272 102.63 79.64 -29.56
C GLY A 272 104.14 79.75 -29.83
N MET A 273 104.62 79.17 -30.93
CA MET A 273 106.02 79.30 -31.39
C MET A 273 106.25 80.48 -32.37
N SER A 274 105.25 81.35 -32.59
CA SER A 274 105.37 82.59 -33.38
C SER A 274 105.52 83.81 -32.47
#